data_AF-A0A953YQI4-F1
#
_entry.id   AF-A0A953YQI4-F1
#
_cell.length_a   1.000
_cell.length_b   1.000
_cell.length_c   1.000
_cell.angle_alpha   90.00
_cell.angle_beta   90.00
_cell.angle_gamma   90.00
#
_symmetry.space_group_name_H-M   'P 1'
#
loop_
_entity.id
_entity.type
_entity.pdbx_description
1 polymer ?
#
loop_
_entity_poly.entity_id
_entity_poly.type
_entity_poly.pdbx_seq_one_letter_code
_entity_poly.pdbx_strand_id
1 'polypeptide(L)'
;LAAAIDAVRQAHGDLPVVLDERRYIAAVMYHSARQLDGVYSWNADGRVDSQYDLSADAAVLAGQDVLIVTRSNGRFYDGYFDELEQLDDITVPTHEDGALLVHVWLGRGFHGYGPTAAGAAAPGPAEEG
;
A
#
# COMPACT_ATOMS: atom_id res chain seq x y z
N LEU A 1 9.07 -13.09 -2.64
CA LEU A 1 8.35 -11.86 -2.22
C LEU A 1 7.16 -12.19 -1.32
N ALA A 2 6.09 -12.84 -1.82
CA ALA A 2 4.89 -13.16 -1.04
C ALA A 2 5.19 -13.84 0.31
N ALA A 3 5.96 -14.94 0.31
CA ALA A 3 6.34 -15.64 1.55
C ALA A 3 7.14 -14.79 2.54
N ALA A 4 7.93 -13.83 2.06
CA ALA A 4 8.70 -12.93 2.93
C ALA A 4 7.77 -11.88 3.56
N ILE A 5 6.83 -11.32 2.79
CA ILE A 5 5.79 -10.43 3.30
C ILE A 5 4.92 -11.16 4.31
N ASP A 6 4.50 -12.40 4.03
CA ASP A 6 3.72 -13.22 4.97
C ASP A 6 4.46 -13.48 6.28
N ALA A 7 5.79 -13.68 6.22
CA ALA A 7 6.60 -13.86 7.43
C ALA A 7 6.65 -12.59 8.29
N VAL A 8 6.86 -11.43 7.69
CA VAL A 8 6.83 -10.15 8.40
C VAL A 8 5.42 -9.89 8.97
N ARG A 9 4.38 -10.13 8.16
CA ARG A 9 2.99 -10.01 8.59
C ARG A 9 2.68 -10.87 9.83
N GLN A 10 3.12 -12.12 9.85
CA GLN A 10 2.95 -13.00 11.00
C GLN A 10 3.71 -12.52 12.25
N ALA A 11 4.92 -11.99 12.07
CA ALA A 11 5.72 -11.44 13.18
C ALA A 11 5.08 -10.19 13.81
N HIS A 12 4.24 -9.47 13.04
CA HIS A 12 3.62 -8.22 13.46
C HIS A 12 2.11 -8.33 13.73
N GLY A 13 1.59 -9.53 13.99
CA GLY A 13 0.20 -9.71 14.44
C GLY A 13 -0.84 -9.77 13.31
N ASP A 14 -0.43 -10.21 12.12
CA ASP A 14 -1.27 -10.44 10.95
C ASP A 14 -1.93 -9.19 10.35
N LEU A 15 -1.29 -8.02 10.54
CA LEU A 15 -1.75 -6.72 10.08
C LEU A 15 -2.12 -6.69 8.59
N PRO A 16 -3.06 -5.81 8.19
CA PRO A 16 -3.31 -5.50 6.79
C PRO A 16 -2.04 -5.10 6.05
N VAL A 17 -1.84 -5.64 4.86
CA VAL A 17 -0.72 -5.30 3.97
C VAL A 17 -1.22 -4.35 2.90
N VAL A 18 -0.57 -3.21 2.78
CA VAL A 18 -0.84 -2.19 1.77
C VAL A 18 0.32 -2.15 0.78
N LEU A 19 -0.01 -2.23 -0.50
CA LEU A 19 0.93 -2.20 -1.62
C LEU A 19 0.64 -1.00 -2.52
N ASP A 20 1.67 -0.31 -3.00
CA ASP A 20 1.54 0.83 -3.91
C ASP A 20 1.74 0.47 -5.40
N GLU A 21 2.34 -0.69 -5.69
CA GLU A 21 2.69 -1.11 -7.04
C GLU A 21 1.87 -2.31 -7.55
N ARG A 22 1.12 -2.06 -8.64
CA ARG A 22 0.18 -3.00 -9.29
C ARG A 22 0.78 -4.39 -9.60
N ARG A 23 2.03 -4.42 -10.09
CA ARG A 23 2.70 -5.68 -10.46
C ARG A 23 2.96 -6.58 -9.25
N TYR A 24 3.18 -6.00 -8.08
CA TYR A 24 3.42 -6.77 -6.86
C TYR A 24 2.13 -7.19 -6.19
N ILE A 25 1.07 -6.38 -6.27
CA ILE A 25 -0.27 -6.78 -5.82
C ILE A 25 -0.66 -8.12 -6.46
N ALA A 26 -0.60 -8.21 -7.79
CA ALA A 26 -0.92 -9.44 -8.50
C ALA A 26 -0.01 -10.62 -8.13
N ALA A 27 1.30 -10.39 -8.03
CA ALA A 27 2.26 -11.44 -7.69
C ALA A 27 2.13 -11.93 -6.23
N VAL A 28 1.90 -11.01 -5.29
CA VAL A 28 1.67 -11.33 -3.87
C VAL A 28 0.37 -12.09 -3.73
N MET A 29 -0.72 -11.61 -4.34
CA MET A 29 -2.01 -12.31 -4.31
C MET A 29 -1.93 -13.73 -4.90
N TYR A 30 -1.31 -13.88 -6.08
CA TYR A 30 -1.22 -15.17 -6.76
C TYR A 30 -0.37 -16.20 -5.99
N HIS A 31 0.67 -15.74 -5.30
CA HIS A 31 1.61 -16.63 -4.58
C HIS A 31 1.39 -16.71 -3.08
N SER A 32 0.53 -15.87 -2.48
CA SER A 32 0.15 -15.99 -1.08
C SER A 32 -0.71 -17.25 -0.89
N ALA A 33 -0.38 -18.06 0.10
CA ALA A 33 -1.16 -19.26 0.43
C ALA A 33 -2.56 -18.91 0.98
N ARG A 34 -2.76 -17.65 1.40
CA ARG A 34 -4.00 -17.10 1.93
C ARG A 34 -4.55 -16.11 0.91
N GLN A 35 -5.25 -16.64 -0.10
CA GLN A 35 -5.87 -15.86 -1.17
C GLN A 35 -6.57 -14.60 -0.64
N LEU A 36 -6.14 -13.43 -1.12
CA LEU A 36 -6.80 -12.12 -1.10
C LEU A 36 -7.09 -11.47 0.27
N ASP A 37 -7.13 -12.22 1.37
CA ASP A 37 -7.50 -11.68 2.68
C ASP A 37 -6.36 -10.86 3.32
N GLY A 38 -6.61 -9.57 3.50
CA GLY A 38 -5.71 -8.65 4.19
C GLY A 38 -4.69 -7.96 3.29
N VAL A 39 -4.85 -8.01 1.96
CA VAL A 39 -4.02 -7.26 1.00
C VAL A 39 -4.84 -6.15 0.35
N TYR A 40 -4.33 -4.92 0.46
CA TYR A 40 -4.99 -3.70 0.04
C TYR A 40 -4.10 -2.89 -0.90
N SER A 41 -4.73 -2.12 -1.79
CA SER A 41 -4.01 -1.18 -2.65
C SER A 41 -3.93 0.19 -1.98
N TRP A 42 -2.76 0.81 -2.01
CA TRP A 42 -2.63 2.23 -1.77
C TRP A 42 -3.24 3.00 -2.94
N ASN A 43 -4.16 3.93 -2.66
CA ASN A 43 -4.89 4.69 -3.67
C ASN A 43 -5.32 6.08 -3.14
N ALA A 44 -4.34 6.89 -2.77
CA ALA A 44 -4.63 8.23 -2.21
C ALA A 44 -5.39 9.14 -3.20
N ASP A 45 -5.11 9.06 -4.50
CA ASP A 45 -5.79 9.88 -5.53
C ASP A 45 -7.26 9.49 -5.77
N GLY A 46 -7.73 8.38 -5.18
CA GLY A 46 -9.13 7.94 -5.26
C GLY A 46 -9.60 7.59 -6.67
N ARG A 47 -8.67 7.41 -7.62
CA ARG A 47 -9.01 7.08 -9.01
C ARG A 47 -9.06 5.58 -9.20
N VAL A 48 -10.23 5.10 -9.62
CA VAL A 48 -10.41 3.76 -10.16
C VAL A 48 -9.81 3.73 -11.57
N ASP A 49 -8.48 3.74 -11.64
CA ASP A 49 -7.73 3.72 -12.91
C ASP A 49 -7.22 2.30 -13.25
N SER A 50 -7.68 1.24 -12.55
CA SER A 50 -7.12 -0.09 -12.79
C SER A 50 -8.01 -1.30 -12.48
N GLN A 51 -7.98 -2.23 -13.43
CA GLN A 51 -8.42 -3.63 -13.37
C GLN A 51 -7.87 -4.49 -12.21
N TYR A 52 -7.05 -3.92 -11.32
CA TYR A 52 -6.57 -4.54 -10.07
C TYR A 52 -7.39 -4.11 -8.83
N ASP A 53 -8.54 -3.45 -9.03
CA ASP A 53 -9.62 -3.25 -8.04
C ASP A 53 -10.13 -4.56 -7.38
N LEU A 54 -9.57 -5.71 -7.74
CA LEU A 54 -9.77 -6.97 -7.04
C LEU A 54 -9.19 -6.95 -5.61
N SER A 55 -8.20 -6.10 -5.31
CA SER A 55 -7.86 -5.73 -3.91
C SER A 55 -8.77 -4.62 -3.42
N ALA A 56 -9.19 -4.72 -2.16
CA ALA A 56 -9.84 -3.61 -1.49
C ALA A 56 -8.90 -2.39 -1.39
N ASP A 57 -9.46 -1.19 -1.49
CA ASP A 57 -8.74 0.07 -1.28
C ASP A 57 -8.34 0.20 0.19
N ALA A 58 -7.09 0.61 0.47
CA ALA A 58 -6.62 0.83 1.83
C ALA A 58 -7.40 1.92 2.59
N ALA A 59 -8.20 2.76 1.92
CA ALA A 59 -9.12 3.71 2.56
C ALA A 59 -10.01 3.08 3.63
N VAL A 60 -10.39 1.79 3.48
CA VAL A 60 -11.24 1.08 4.46
C VAL A 60 -10.53 0.77 5.77
N LEU A 61 -9.21 0.94 5.83
CA LEU A 61 -8.36 0.65 6.99
C LEU A 61 -8.18 1.88 7.91
N ALA A 62 -8.92 2.96 7.69
CA ALA A 62 -8.81 4.16 8.52
C ALA A 62 -8.98 3.81 10.01
N GLY A 63 -8.05 4.29 10.84
CA GLY A 63 -7.92 4.00 12.26
C GLY A 63 -7.16 2.71 12.59
N GLN A 64 -6.59 2.01 11.61
CA GLN A 64 -5.85 0.76 11.82
C GLN A 64 -4.34 0.93 11.62
N ASP A 65 -3.57 0.05 12.25
CA ASP A 65 -2.16 -0.15 11.94
C ASP A 65 -2.05 -1.02 10.68
N VAL A 66 -1.09 -0.72 9.81
CA VAL A 66 -0.89 -1.43 8.54
C VAL A 66 0.59 -1.66 8.27
N LEU A 67 0.87 -2.72 7.50
CA LEU A 67 2.18 -2.95 6.91
C LEU A 67 2.19 -2.40 5.49
N ILE A 68 3.11 -1.49 5.20
CA ILE A 68 3.27 -0.93 3.87
C ILE A 68 4.46 -1.62 3.22
N VAL A 69 4.27 -2.09 1.99
CA VAL A 69 5.34 -2.69 1.19
C VAL A 69 5.48 -1.88 -0.08
N THR A 70 6.64 -1.25 -0.25
CA THR A 70 6.91 -0.30 -1.34
C THR A 70 8.35 -0.44 -1.84
N ARG A 71 8.64 0.01 -3.06
CA ARG A 71 10.02 0.21 -3.54
C ARG A 71 10.57 1.59 -3.22
N SER A 72 9.72 2.50 -2.78
CA SER A 72 10.08 3.85 -2.40
C SER A 72 10.56 3.89 -0.95
N ASN A 73 11.27 4.96 -0.58
CA ASN A 73 11.83 5.15 0.76
C ASN A 73 10.79 5.48 1.86
N GLY A 74 9.52 5.12 1.67
CA GLY A 74 8.44 5.31 2.64
C GLY A 74 7.96 6.75 2.88
N ARG A 75 8.78 7.76 2.55
CA ARG A 75 8.50 9.18 2.85
C ARG A 75 7.19 9.71 2.25
N PHE A 76 6.70 9.10 1.18
CA PHE A 76 5.42 9.44 0.57
C PHE A 76 4.22 9.17 1.51
N TYR A 77 4.38 8.30 2.49
CA TYR A 77 3.34 7.98 3.49
C TYR A 77 3.38 8.91 4.71
N ASP A 78 4.38 9.80 4.81
CA ASP A 78 4.46 10.78 5.89
C ASP A 78 3.21 11.66 5.91
N GLY A 79 2.54 11.73 7.07
CA GLY A 79 1.33 12.52 7.26
C GLY A 79 0.01 11.77 7.02
N TYR A 80 0.06 10.49 6.62
CA TYR A 80 -1.12 9.61 6.61
C TYR A 80 -1.22 8.71 7.85
N PHE A 81 -0.21 8.74 8.72
CA PHE A 81 -0.08 7.88 9.90
C PHE A 81 0.35 8.72 11.10
N ASP A 82 0.00 8.26 12.31
CA ASP A 82 0.50 8.82 13.56
C ASP A 82 2.01 8.59 13.70
N GLU A 83 2.45 7.38 13.36
CA GLU A 83 3.84 6.96 13.37
C GLU A 83 4.15 6.10 12.14
N LEU A 84 5.34 6.30 11.59
CA LEU A 84 5.84 5.53 10.46
C LEU A 84 7.26 5.04 10.77
N GLU A 85 7.45 3.72 10.80
CA GLU A 85 8.71 3.07 11.14
C GLU A 85 9.10 2.08 10.03
N GLN A 86 10.34 2.14 9.55
CA GLN A 86 10.84 1.11 8.65
C GLN A 86 11.21 -0.14 9.46
N LEU A 87 10.61 -1.28 9.12
CA LEU A 87 10.84 -2.55 9.81
C LEU A 87 11.93 -3.37 9.14
N ASP A 88 11.89 -3.48 7.81
CA ASP A 88 12.74 -4.44 7.09
C ASP A 88 12.96 -4.05 5.62
N ASP A 89 13.97 -4.66 5.02
CA ASP A 89 14.32 -4.57 3.61
C ASP A 89 14.32 -5.98 3.01
N ILE A 90 13.31 -6.27 2.19
CA ILE A 90 13.22 -7.58 1.52
C ILE A 90 13.90 -7.48 0.16
N THR A 91 15.01 -8.21 0.02
CA THR A 91 15.70 -8.38 -1.26
C THR A 91 15.31 -9.70 -1.90
N VAL A 92 14.70 -9.65 -3.08
CA VAL A 92 14.29 -10.83 -3.85
C VAL A 92 15.13 -10.93 -5.11
N PRO A 93 15.95 -11.99 -5.28
CA PRO A 93 16.67 -12.20 -6.54
C PRO A 93 15.67 -12.44 -7.68
N THR A 94 15.91 -11.77 -8.81
CA THR A 94 15.06 -11.84 -10.01
C THR A 94 15.77 -12.54 -11.18
N HIS A 95 17.09 -12.45 -11.24
CA HIS A 95 17.99 -13.16 -12.16
C HIS A 95 19.44 -13.08 -11.62
N GLU A 96 20.40 -13.66 -12.33
CA GLU A 96 21.78 -13.92 -11.85
C GLU A 96 22.50 -12.67 -11.28
N ASP A 97 22.27 -11.49 -11.86
CA ASP A 97 22.88 -10.22 -11.42
C ASP A 97 21.87 -9.19 -10.90
N GLY A 98 20.59 -9.56 -10.75
CA GLY A 98 19.52 -8.61 -10.51
C GLY A 98 18.65 -8.99 -9.33
N ALA A 99 18.49 -8.06 -8.39
CA ALA A 99 17.59 -8.20 -7.26
C ALA A 99 16.57 -7.05 -7.20
N LEU A 100 15.37 -7.40 -6.73
CA LEU A 100 14.34 -6.46 -6.35
C LEU A 100 14.47 -6.16 -4.86
N LEU A 101 14.72 -4.90 -4.52
CA LEU A 101 14.62 -4.40 -3.16
C LEU A 101 13.21 -3.81 -2.94
N VAL A 102 12.55 -4.24 -1.86
CA VAL A 102 11.35 -3.59 -1.33
C VAL A 102 11.56 -3.27 0.15
N HIS A 103 10.99 -2.16 0.58
CA HIS A 103 11.01 -1.69 1.95
C HIS A 103 9.68 -2.05 2.62
N VAL A 104 9.75 -2.54 3.84
CA VAL A 104 8.59 -2.82 4.68
C VAL A 104 8.53 -1.80 5.80
N TRP A 105 7.39 -1.12 5.90
CA TRP A 105 7.14 -0.09 6.89
C TRP A 105 5.93 -0.47 7.74
N LEU A 106 5.98 -0.15 9.02
CA LEU A 106 4.84 -0.15 9.91
C LEU A 106 4.28 1.26 9.99
N GLY A 107 3.06 1.43 9.47
CA GLY A 107 2.28 2.64 9.67
C GLY A 107 1.29 2.41 10.81
N ARG A 108 1.38 3.20 11.88
CA ARG A 108 0.44 3.15 13.00
C ARG A 108 -0.61 4.22 12.89
N GLY A 109 -1.85 3.87 13.26
CA GLY A 109 -2.96 4.81 13.30
C GLY A 109 -3.23 5.49 11.96
N PHE A 110 -3.51 4.73 10.91
CA PHE A 110 -3.78 5.28 9.58
C PHE A 110 -4.92 6.30 9.61
N HIS A 111 -4.69 7.54 9.16
CA HIS A 111 -5.69 8.60 9.19
C HIS A 111 -6.72 8.50 8.06
N GLY A 112 -6.49 7.62 7.08
CA GLY A 112 -7.17 7.68 5.79
C GLY A 112 -6.61 8.81 4.91
N TYR A 113 -7.11 8.96 3.69
CA TYR A 113 -6.54 9.92 2.73
C TYR A 113 -6.95 11.39 2.97
N GLY A 114 -7.83 11.65 3.95
CA GLY A 114 -8.39 12.97 4.26
C GLY A 114 -9.10 13.67 3.08
N PRO A 115 -9.70 14.84 3.30
CA PRO A 115 -10.25 15.68 2.22
C PRO A 115 -9.19 16.41 1.38
N THR A 116 -7.90 16.04 1.47
CA THR A 116 -6.79 16.75 0.79
C THR A 116 -5.99 15.86 -0.17
N ALA A 117 -6.59 14.78 -0.66
CA ALA A 117 -6.07 14.06 -1.83
C ALA A 117 -6.93 14.23 -3.10
N ALA A 118 -8.12 14.83 -2.98
CA ALA A 118 -9.03 15.10 -4.13
C ALA A 118 -9.22 16.60 -4.45
N GLY A 119 -8.43 17.51 -3.85
CA GLY A 119 -8.77 18.93 -3.75
C GLY A 119 -7.76 19.96 -4.27
N ALA A 120 -6.78 19.59 -5.11
CA ALA A 120 -5.83 20.54 -5.70
C ALA A 120 -5.95 20.68 -7.23
N ALA A 121 -7.18 20.53 -7.75
CA ALA A 121 -7.60 21.15 -8.99
C ALA A 121 -8.90 21.93 -8.70
N ALA A 122 -8.76 23.23 -8.42
CA ALA A 122 -9.84 24.21 -8.36
C ALA A 122 -9.54 25.32 -9.40
N PRO A 123 -10.44 26.28 -9.71
CA PRO A 123 -11.89 26.21 -9.99
C PRO A 123 -12.31 26.96 -11.29
N GLY A 124 -13.51 26.63 -11.83
CA GLY A 124 -14.44 27.55 -12.52
C GLY A 124 -14.38 27.72 -14.06
N PRO A 125 -15.42 28.30 -14.72
CA PRO A 125 -16.64 28.91 -14.14
C PRO A 125 -17.98 28.29 -14.62
N ALA A 126 -19.04 28.79 -13.99
CA ALA A 126 -20.46 28.54 -14.24
C ALA A 126 -20.98 29.17 -15.55
N GLU A 127 -22.07 28.62 -16.09
CA GLU A 127 -23.21 29.28 -16.77
C GLU A 127 -24.31 28.20 -16.86
N GLU A 128 -25.38 28.19 -16.05
CA GLU A 128 -26.64 28.95 -16.17
C GLU A 128 -27.23 28.97 -17.61
N GLY A 129 -28.42 28.38 -17.79
CA GLY A 129 -29.22 28.49 -19.02
C GLY A 129 -30.09 27.28 -19.34
#